data_AF-A0A1G9TIZ5-F1
#
_entry.id   AF-A0A1G9TIZ5-F1
#
_cell.length_a   1.000
_cell.length_b   1.000
_cell.length_c   1.000
_cell.angle_alpha   90.00
_cell.angle_beta   90.00
_cell.angle_gamma   90.00
#
_symmetry.space_group_name_H-M   'P 1'
#
loop_
_entity.id
_entity.type
_entity.pdbx_description
1 polymer ?
#
loop_
_entity_poly.entity_id
_entity_poly.type
_entity_poly.pdbx_seq_one_letter_code
_entity_poly.pdbx_strand_id
1 'polypeptide(L)'
;MALPTYKRIFLVVMDSVGIGESPDAEKFGDKGADTLGHIAERMNGLNMPNMGKLGLSNIREIKGIEKAEKPLAYYTKMMEASNGKDTMTGHWEIMGLNIQTPFRVFPEGFPDELLSVIEERTGRKIIGNKPASGTEILDELGEEHLKTGALIVYTSADSVLQIAAHEEIVPLDELYKICKIARELTLDEKYMVGRVIARPFLGEPGNFKRTSNRHDYALKPFDRTVMSEMKDAGLDVIAIGKISDIYDGEGVTQSLRTVSNMDGMDKLVQTLDMDFTGMSFLNLVDFDALYGHRRDPEGYGKALEEYDARLPEVFAKMKEDDLLIITADHGNDPVAPGTDHTREYVPLVVYSKNLPAGKELPIRETFADIGATVAENFNVKKPNFGTSFLNELS
;
A
#
# COMPACT_ATOMS: atom_id res chain seq x y z
N MET A 1 -13.26 26.21 22.73
CA MET A 1 -11.83 25.85 22.85
C MET A 1 -11.24 25.93 21.44
N ALA A 2 -9.99 26.37 21.28
CA ALA A 2 -9.35 26.29 19.97
C ALA A 2 -9.19 24.81 19.61
N LEU A 3 -9.42 24.45 18.35
CA LEU A 3 -9.24 23.07 17.88
C LEU A 3 -7.78 22.65 18.09
N PRO A 4 -7.52 21.42 18.56
CA PRO A 4 -6.15 20.94 18.65
C PRO A 4 -5.53 20.99 17.25
N THR A 5 -4.44 21.74 17.11
CA THR A 5 -3.67 21.84 15.87
C THR A 5 -2.33 21.16 16.12
N TYR A 6 -2.03 20.14 15.33
CA TYR A 6 -0.81 19.35 15.45
C TYR A 6 0.26 19.89 14.50
N LYS A 7 1.49 20.02 15.00
CA LYS A 7 2.64 20.43 14.17
C LYS A 7 3.05 19.31 13.22
N ARG A 8 2.96 18.05 13.67
CA ARG A 8 3.37 16.87 12.90
C ARG A 8 2.28 15.80 12.97
N ILE A 9 1.99 15.21 11.82
CA ILE A 9 1.16 14.01 11.72
C ILE A 9 2.04 12.84 11.25
N PHE A 10 2.02 11.75 12.01
CA PHE A 10 2.65 10.49 11.65
C PHE A 10 1.55 9.53 11.22
N LEU A 11 1.47 9.24 9.92
CA LEU A 11 0.52 8.30 9.36
C LEU A 11 1.23 6.99 9.06
N VAL A 12 0.77 5.90 9.67
CA VAL A 12 1.30 4.54 9.48
C VAL A 12 0.21 3.69 8.86
N VAL A 13 0.47 3.19 7.64
CA VAL A 13 -0.33 2.15 7.01
C VAL A 13 0.38 0.81 7.24
N MET A 14 -0.31 -0.07 7.97
CA MET A 14 0.03 -1.48 8.08
C MET A 14 -0.60 -2.17 6.86
N ASP A 15 0.15 -2.24 5.77
CA ASP A 15 -0.32 -2.70 4.46
C ASP A 15 -1.10 -4.02 4.59
N SER A 16 -2.33 -4.05 4.08
CA SER A 16 -3.24 -5.20 4.11
C SER A 16 -3.77 -5.71 5.47
N VAL A 17 -3.55 -5.01 6.59
CA VAL A 17 -4.01 -5.45 7.93
C VAL A 17 -5.50 -5.12 8.15
N GLY A 18 -6.38 -5.87 7.47
CA GLY A 18 -7.84 -5.76 7.58
C GLY A 18 -8.41 -6.21 8.93
N ILE A 19 -9.62 -5.74 9.27
CA ILE A 19 -10.33 -6.05 10.53
C ILE A 19 -11.73 -6.66 10.28
N GLY A 20 -11.86 -7.47 9.24
CA GLY A 20 -13.07 -8.20 8.89
C GLY A 20 -13.80 -7.65 7.67
N GLU A 21 -14.55 -8.51 6.98
CA GLU A 21 -15.23 -8.22 5.71
C GLU A 21 -16.02 -6.89 5.71
N SER A 22 -15.89 -6.16 4.61
CA SER A 22 -16.71 -4.98 4.32
C SER A 22 -18.11 -5.39 3.86
N PRO A 23 -19.13 -4.51 3.95
CA PRO A 23 -20.51 -4.84 3.57
C PRO A 23 -20.67 -5.28 2.10
N ASP A 24 -19.73 -4.91 1.24
CA ASP A 24 -19.71 -5.23 -0.19
C ASP A 24 -18.73 -6.37 -0.55
N ALA A 25 -18.13 -7.05 0.42
CA ALA A 25 -17.14 -8.12 0.21
C ALA A 25 -17.62 -9.24 -0.72
N GLU A 26 -18.91 -9.59 -0.68
CA GLU A 26 -19.49 -10.61 -1.57
C GLU A 26 -19.36 -10.24 -3.06
N LYS A 27 -19.34 -8.96 -3.42
CA LYS A 27 -19.12 -8.50 -4.81
C LYS A 27 -17.70 -8.75 -5.29
N PHE A 28 -16.75 -8.82 -4.36
CA PHE A 28 -15.34 -9.07 -4.62
C PHE A 28 -14.96 -10.55 -4.41
N GLY A 29 -15.93 -11.40 -4.02
CA GLY A 29 -15.68 -12.81 -3.72
C GLY A 29 -15.05 -13.06 -2.34
N ASP A 30 -15.06 -12.06 -1.46
CA ASP A 30 -14.29 -12.05 -0.20
C ASP A 30 -15.17 -12.28 1.03
N LYS A 31 -16.33 -12.92 0.86
CA LYS A 31 -17.27 -13.18 1.95
C LYS A 31 -16.62 -14.05 3.03
N GLY A 32 -16.66 -13.58 4.26
CA GLY A 32 -16.05 -14.22 5.43
C GLY A 32 -14.57 -13.91 5.61
N ALA A 33 -13.97 -13.04 4.79
CA ALA A 33 -12.59 -12.61 4.99
C ALA A 33 -12.41 -11.88 6.33
N ASP A 34 -11.34 -12.20 7.04
CA ASP A 34 -11.02 -11.60 8.32
C ASP A 34 -9.51 -11.71 8.63
N THR A 35 -8.74 -10.73 8.14
CA THR A 35 -7.28 -10.75 8.26
C THR A 35 -6.82 -10.86 9.72
N LEU A 36 -7.12 -9.85 10.56
CA LEU A 36 -6.69 -9.86 11.97
C LEU A 36 -7.32 -11.01 12.78
N GLY A 37 -8.59 -11.34 12.52
CA GLY A 37 -9.32 -12.36 13.26
C GLY A 37 -8.73 -13.75 13.00
N HIS A 38 -8.60 -14.14 11.73
CA HIS A 38 -8.05 -15.45 11.38
C HIS A 38 -6.57 -15.59 11.74
N ILE A 39 -5.75 -14.53 11.64
CA ILE A 39 -4.38 -14.57 12.15
C ILE A 39 -4.38 -14.86 13.65
N ALA A 40 -5.18 -14.13 14.43
CA ALA A 40 -5.25 -14.30 15.88
C ALA A 40 -5.77 -15.69 16.27
N GLU A 41 -6.70 -16.26 15.53
CA GLU A 41 -7.14 -17.65 15.70
C GLU A 41 -6.01 -18.65 15.47
N ARG A 42 -5.26 -18.49 14.37
CA ARG A 42 -4.14 -19.36 13.98
C ARG A 42 -2.95 -19.26 14.94
N MET A 43 -2.68 -18.08 15.47
CA MET A 43 -1.67 -17.86 16.51
C MET A 43 -2.11 -18.35 17.90
N ASN A 44 -3.35 -18.82 18.03
CA ASN A 44 -3.99 -19.15 19.31
C ASN A 44 -3.98 -17.98 20.31
N GLY A 45 -4.11 -16.76 19.79
CA GLY A 45 -3.98 -15.52 20.54
C GLY A 45 -2.78 -14.72 20.03
N LEU A 46 -3.05 -13.55 19.47
CA LEU A 46 -2.01 -12.63 18.99
C LEU A 46 -1.52 -11.74 20.15
N ASN A 47 -0.21 -11.58 20.31
CA ASN A 47 0.36 -10.77 21.39
C ASN A 47 0.74 -9.35 20.92
N MET A 48 -0.24 -8.44 20.91
CA MET A 48 -0.04 -7.02 20.56
C MET A 48 -0.51 -6.08 21.70
N PRO A 49 0.18 -6.08 22.86
CA PRO A 49 -0.26 -5.34 24.04
C PRO A 49 -0.26 -3.82 23.84
N ASN A 50 0.56 -3.26 22.94
CA ASN A 50 0.60 -1.82 22.71
C ASN A 50 -0.60 -1.37 21.87
N MET A 51 -0.94 -2.08 20.80
CA MET A 51 -2.16 -1.88 20.04
C MET A 51 -3.41 -2.15 20.88
N GLY A 52 -3.37 -3.13 21.79
CA GLY A 52 -4.41 -3.36 22.79
C GLY A 52 -4.66 -2.12 23.67
N LYS A 53 -3.60 -1.52 24.22
CA LYS A 53 -3.69 -0.25 25.01
C LYS A 53 -4.22 0.93 24.20
N LEU A 54 -3.91 1.01 22.91
CA LEU A 54 -4.45 2.02 22.03
C LEU A 54 -5.96 1.81 21.75
N GLY A 55 -6.46 0.58 21.89
CA GLY A 55 -7.88 0.26 21.74
C GLY A 55 -8.21 -0.57 20.50
N LEU A 56 -7.26 -1.32 19.94
CA LEU A 56 -7.53 -2.18 18.78
C LEU A 56 -8.68 -3.17 19.06
N SER A 57 -8.64 -3.86 20.21
CA SER A 57 -9.73 -4.74 20.65
C SER A 57 -11.00 -4.01 21.12
N ASN A 58 -10.98 -2.68 21.19
CA ASN A 58 -12.19 -1.88 21.40
C ASN A 58 -12.96 -1.65 20.09
N ILE A 59 -12.29 -1.69 18.93
CA ILE A 59 -12.94 -1.66 17.60
C ILE A 59 -13.72 -2.98 17.39
N ARG A 60 -13.04 -4.09 17.64
CA ARG A 60 -13.58 -5.45 17.58
C ARG A 60 -12.66 -6.36 18.40
N GLU A 61 -13.21 -7.25 19.22
CA GLU A 61 -12.39 -8.15 20.03
C GLU A 61 -11.55 -9.09 19.15
N ILE A 62 -10.23 -9.07 19.31
CA ILE A 62 -9.29 -9.94 18.61
C ILE A 62 -8.66 -10.88 19.64
N LYS A 63 -8.65 -12.18 19.34
CA LYS A 63 -8.13 -13.21 20.26
C LYS A 63 -6.69 -12.91 20.67
N GLY A 64 -6.42 -12.84 21.98
CA GLY A 64 -5.09 -12.58 22.54
C GLY A 64 -4.75 -11.10 22.77
N ILE A 65 -5.51 -10.17 22.18
CA ILE A 65 -5.33 -8.73 22.39
C ILE A 65 -6.40 -8.26 23.37
N GLU A 66 -5.98 -7.84 24.56
CA GLU A 66 -6.91 -7.38 25.60
C GLU A 66 -7.61 -6.07 25.18
N LYS A 67 -8.93 -6.00 25.46
CA LYS A 67 -9.71 -4.76 25.33
C LYS A 67 -9.31 -3.79 26.43
N ALA A 68 -8.97 -2.55 26.07
CA ALA A 68 -8.61 -1.53 27.04
C ALA A 68 -9.86 -0.98 27.73
N GLU A 69 -9.89 -0.97 29.07
CA GLU A 69 -10.94 -0.28 29.83
C GLU A 69 -10.87 1.25 29.62
N LYS A 70 -9.65 1.77 29.46
CA LYS A 70 -9.35 3.19 29.20
C LYS A 70 -8.35 3.26 28.05
N PRO A 71 -8.83 3.22 26.79
CA PRO A 71 -7.95 3.26 25.64
C PRO A 71 -7.19 4.59 25.59
N LEU A 72 -5.93 4.51 25.16
CA LEU A 72 -5.06 5.68 25.04
C LEU A 72 -5.37 6.51 23.79
N ALA A 73 -6.05 5.93 22.80
CA ALA A 73 -6.31 6.54 21.51
C ALA A 73 -7.81 6.58 21.22
N TYR A 74 -8.19 7.45 20.29
CA TYR A 74 -9.47 7.33 19.63
C TYR A 74 -9.41 6.16 18.65
N TYR A 75 -10.51 5.44 18.50
CA TYR A 75 -10.54 4.21 17.72
C TYR A 75 -11.85 4.05 16.96
N THR A 76 -11.77 3.48 15.76
CA THR A 76 -12.91 3.04 14.96
C THR A 76 -12.39 2.16 13.82
N LYS A 77 -13.23 1.89 12.83
CA LYS A 77 -12.82 1.28 11.56
C LYS A 77 -13.29 2.14 10.38
N MET A 78 -12.67 1.94 9.22
CA MET A 78 -13.02 2.64 8.00
C MET A 78 -13.47 1.66 6.94
N MET A 79 -14.47 2.08 6.15
CA MET A 79 -14.94 1.39 4.96
C MET A 79 -14.32 2.04 3.72
N GLU A 80 -13.90 1.24 2.76
CA GLU A 80 -13.40 1.74 1.48
C GLU A 80 -14.59 2.12 0.58
N ALA A 81 -14.59 3.35 0.06
CA ALA A 81 -15.65 3.86 -0.81
C ALA A 81 -15.35 3.64 -2.30
N SER A 82 -14.08 3.49 -2.64
CA SER A 82 -13.60 3.19 -4.00
C SER A 82 -14.00 1.78 -4.42
N ASN A 83 -14.14 1.59 -5.72
CA ASN A 83 -14.54 0.33 -6.35
C ASN A 83 -13.32 -0.50 -6.77
N GLY A 84 -12.36 -0.68 -5.86
CA GLY A 84 -11.15 -1.48 -6.01
C GLY A 84 -10.66 -1.91 -4.63
N LYS A 85 -9.76 -2.89 -4.54
CA LYS A 85 -9.20 -3.40 -3.27
C LYS A 85 -7.67 -3.53 -3.32
N ASP A 86 -7.04 -2.83 -4.26
CA ASP A 86 -5.60 -2.81 -4.46
C ASP A 86 -4.94 -1.67 -3.69
N THR A 87 -3.64 -1.80 -3.43
CA THR A 87 -2.84 -0.82 -2.68
C THR A 87 -2.94 0.59 -3.22
N MET A 88 -2.97 0.79 -4.54
CA MET A 88 -3.02 2.15 -5.10
C MET A 88 -4.38 2.79 -4.82
N THR A 89 -5.47 2.05 -5.04
CA THR A 89 -6.84 2.50 -4.72
C THR A 89 -6.97 2.89 -3.25
N GLY A 90 -6.60 2.00 -2.32
CA GLY A 90 -6.74 2.24 -0.88
C GLY A 90 -5.93 3.44 -0.42
N HIS A 91 -4.66 3.54 -0.82
CA HIS A 91 -3.82 4.69 -0.49
C HIS A 91 -4.36 6.00 -1.11
N TRP A 92 -4.71 6.00 -2.39
CA TRP A 92 -5.23 7.20 -3.05
C TRP A 92 -6.52 7.69 -2.40
N GLU A 93 -7.38 6.77 -1.95
CA GLU A 93 -8.56 7.11 -1.15
C GLU A 93 -8.16 7.72 0.20
N ILE A 94 -7.22 7.13 0.94
CA ILE A 94 -6.68 7.69 2.20
C ILE A 94 -6.28 9.17 2.03
N MET A 95 -5.72 9.54 0.89
CA MET A 95 -5.29 10.92 0.58
C MET A 95 -6.32 11.75 -0.21
N GLY A 96 -7.60 11.35 -0.18
CA GLY A 96 -8.73 12.22 -0.54
C GLY A 96 -9.35 11.97 -1.91
N LEU A 97 -8.94 10.91 -2.63
CA LEU A 97 -9.54 10.54 -3.91
C LEU A 97 -10.70 9.54 -3.73
N ASN A 98 -11.41 9.27 -4.82
CA ASN A 98 -12.42 8.22 -4.89
C ASN A 98 -12.30 7.54 -6.26
N ILE A 99 -11.87 6.28 -6.27
CA ILE A 99 -11.50 5.56 -7.48
C ILE A 99 -12.62 4.61 -7.86
N GLN A 100 -13.35 4.92 -8.93
CA GLN A 100 -14.50 4.12 -9.37
C GLN A 100 -14.14 3.09 -10.46
N THR A 101 -13.02 3.32 -11.15
CA THR A 101 -12.46 2.41 -12.15
C THR A 101 -11.29 1.64 -11.51
N PRO A 102 -11.46 0.34 -11.15
CA PRO A 102 -10.41 -0.44 -10.52
C PRO A 102 -9.25 -0.73 -11.46
N PHE A 103 -8.07 -0.92 -10.86
CA PHE A 103 -6.96 -1.60 -11.52
C PHE A 103 -7.27 -3.08 -11.74
N ARG A 104 -6.87 -3.61 -12.90
CA ARG A 104 -7.12 -5.00 -13.28
C ARG A 104 -5.94 -5.89 -12.95
N VAL A 105 -6.25 -7.11 -12.52
CA VAL A 105 -5.31 -8.23 -12.43
C VAL A 105 -5.55 -9.20 -13.58
N PHE A 106 -4.51 -9.96 -13.96
CA PHE A 106 -4.50 -10.78 -15.18
C PHE A 106 -4.03 -12.23 -14.88
N PRO A 107 -4.83 -13.02 -14.12
CA PRO A 107 -4.42 -14.37 -13.69
C PRO A 107 -4.21 -15.34 -14.86
N GLU A 108 -4.88 -15.12 -15.99
CA GLU A 108 -4.72 -15.91 -17.23
C GLU A 108 -3.87 -15.18 -18.29
N GLY A 109 -3.12 -14.16 -17.88
CA GLY A 109 -2.38 -13.29 -18.79
C GLY A 109 -3.21 -12.14 -19.37
N PHE A 110 -2.53 -11.27 -20.11
CA PHE A 110 -3.10 -10.12 -20.79
C PHE A 110 -3.88 -10.53 -22.04
N PRO A 111 -4.94 -9.79 -22.41
CA PRO A 111 -5.71 -10.08 -23.63
C PRO A 111 -4.89 -9.90 -24.91
N ASP A 112 -5.12 -10.76 -25.89
CA ASP A 112 -4.43 -10.75 -27.19
C ASP A 112 -4.51 -9.41 -27.92
N GLU A 113 -5.62 -8.66 -27.75
CA GLU A 113 -5.79 -7.32 -28.29
C GLU A 113 -4.71 -6.35 -27.79
N LEU A 114 -4.39 -6.36 -26.48
CA LEU A 114 -3.32 -5.54 -25.92
C LEU A 114 -1.95 -5.96 -26.46
N LEU A 115 -1.68 -7.27 -26.45
CA LEU A 115 -0.39 -7.80 -26.87
C LEU A 115 -0.12 -7.51 -28.34
N SER A 116 -1.12 -7.68 -29.21
CA SER A 116 -1.02 -7.41 -30.65
C SER A 116 -0.62 -5.96 -30.92
N VAL A 117 -1.19 -5.00 -30.18
CA VAL A 117 -0.86 -3.58 -30.34
C VAL A 117 0.55 -3.27 -29.82
N ILE A 118 1.00 -3.93 -28.74
CA ILE A 118 2.39 -3.82 -28.29
C ILE A 118 3.33 -4.39 -29.36
N GLU A 119 3.06 -5.57 -29.91
CA GLU A 119 3.87 -6.17 -30.98
C GLU A 119 3.96 -5.24 -32.20
N GLU A 120 2.83 -4.67 -32.64
CA GLU A 120 2.77 -3.75 -33.78
C GLU A 120 3.61 -2.48 -33.53
N ARG A 121 3.46 -1.83 -32.37
CA ARG A 121 4.17 -0.58 -32.07
C ARG A 121 5.66 -0.77 -31.78
N THR A 122 6.07 -1.97 -31.37
CA THR A 122 7.46 -2.28 -31.01
C THR A 122 8.23 -3.01 -32.11
N GLY A 123 7.52 -3.65 -33.04
CA GLY A 123 8.12 -4.51 -34.07
C GLY A 123 8.69 -5.82 -33.51
N ARG A 124 8.38 -6.19 -32.27
CA ARG A 124 8.88 -7.40 -31.60
C ARG A 124 7.73 -8.31 -31.21
N LYS A 125 7.94 -9.62 -31.33
CA LYS A 125 7.00 -10.62 -30.83
C LYS A 125 6.96 -10.66 -29.31
N ILE A 126 5.86 -11.14 -28.73
CA ILE A 126 5.69 -11.33 -27.30
C ILE A 126 5.63 -12.81 -26.97
N ILE A 127 6.32 -13.21 -25.90
CA ILE A 127 6.30 -14.56 -25.33
C ILE A 127 6.01 -14.51 -23.81
N GLY A 128 5.49 -15.60 -23.25
CA GLY A 128 5.17 -15.74 -21.83
C GLY A 128 3.68 -15.54 -21.53
N ASN A 129 3.27 -14.29 -21.37
CA ASN A 129 1.91 -13.85 -21.06
C ASN A 129 1.20 -14.65 -19.94
N LYS A 130 1.83 -14.77 -18.78
CA LYS A 130 1.27 -15.48 -17.62
C LYS A 130 1.76 -14.88 -16.30
N PRO A 131 1.09 -15.16 -15.17
CA PRO A 131 1.67 -14.92 -13.86
C PRO A 131 2.90 -15.80 -13.67
N ALA A 132 4.02 -15.21 -13.27
CA ALA A 132 5.25 -15.96 -13.01
C ALA A 132 6.20 -15.18 -12.09
N SER A 133 7.07 -15.91 -11.38
CA SER A 133 8.20 -15.25 -10.72
C SER A 133 9.21 -14.78 -11.76
N GLY A 134 9.90 -13.67 -11.48
CA GLY A 134 10.91 -13.13 -12.40
C GLY A 134 12.13 -14.03 -12.61
N THR A 135 12.34 -15.05 -11.77
CA THR A 135 13.40 -16.05 -11.97
C THR A 135 12.89 -17.16 -12.88
N GLU A 136 11.73 -17.72 -12.55
CA GLU A 136 11.08 -18.79 -13.32
C GLU A 136 10.86 -18.41 -14.79
N ILE A 137 10.36 -17.21 -15.07
CA ILE A 137 10.07 -16.79 -16.44
C ILE A 137 11.35 -16.60 -17.28
N LEU A 138 12.48 -16.26 -16.64
CA LEU A 138 13.77 -16.14 -17.32
C LEU A 138 14.40 -17.51 -17.57
N ASP A 139 14.28 -18.43 -16.61
CA ASP A 139 14.74 -19.80 -16.78
C ASP A 139 13.96 -20.51 -17.90
N GLU A 140 12.66 -20.21 -18.04
CA GLU A 140 11.80 -20.78 -19.08
C GLU A 140 12.02 -20.14 -20.46
N LEU A 141 12.05 -18.81 -20.55
CA LEU A 141 11.92 -18.08 -21.83
C LEU A 141 13.15 -17.26 -22.22
N GLY A 142 14.17 -17.17 -21.35
CA GLY A 142 15.36 -16.36 -21.60
C GLY A 142 16.15 -16.84 -22.83
N GLU A 143 16.26 -18.15 -23.04
CA GLU A 143 16.96 -18.70 -24.22
C GLU A 143 16.21 -18.39 -25.53
N GLU A 144 14.88 -18.46 -25.53
CA GLU A 144 14.06 -18.10 -26.69
C GLU A 144 14.17 -16.60 -27.01
N HIS A 145 14.14 -15.75 -25.98
CA HIS A 145 14.37 -14.31 -26.11
C HIS A 145 15.72 -14.01 -26.76
N LEU A 146 16.80 -14.67 -26.32
CA LEU A 146 18.13 -14.47 -26.92
C LEU A 146 18.18 -14.82 -28.41
N LYS A 147 17.46 -15.87 -28.84
CA LYS A 147 17.44 -16.33 -30.23
C LYS A 147 16.59 -15.45 -31.15
N THR A 148 15.50 -14.89 -30.62
CA THR A 148 14.44 -14.26 -31.43
C THR A 148 14.36 -12.75 -31.26
N GLY A 149 14.81 -12.20 -30.13
CA GLY A 149 14.56 -10.83 -29.73
C GLY A 149 13.10 -10.54 -29.33
N ALA A 150 12.27 -11.57 -29.12
CA ALA A 150 10.89 -11.44 -28.65
C ALA A 150 10.83 -10.98 -27.18
N LEU A 151 9.93 -10.07 -26.84
CA LEU A 151 9.77 -9.54 -25.49
C LEU A 151 9.12 -10.57 -24.57
N ILE A 152 9.71 -10.80 -23.40
CA ILE A 152 9.09 -11.64 -22.37
C ILE A 152 8.13 -10.75 -21.58
N VAL A 153 6.82 -10.93 -21.79
CA VAL A 153 5.78 -10.20 -21.04
C VAL A 153 5.17 -11.14 -20.02
N TYR A 154 5.07 -10.69 -18.77
CA TYR A 154 4.49 -11.48 -17.67
C TYR A 154 3.88 -10.59 -16.59
N THR A 155 3.13 -11.17 -15.66
CA THR A 155 2.47 -10.47 -14.56
C THR A 155 2.73 -11.16 -13.21
N SER A 156 2.16 -10.63 -12.13
CA SER A 156 2.10 -11.23 -10.79
C SER A 156 0.66 -11.34 -10.29
N ALA A 157 0.46 -11.54 -8.99
CA ALA A 157 -0.85 -11.39 -8.35
C ALA A 157 -1.33 -9.93 -8.42
N ASP A 158 -0.41 -8.97 -8.26
CA ASP A 158 -0.69 -7.53 -8.35
C ASP A 158 -1.04 -7.07 -9.77
N SER A 159 -1.63 -5.88 -9.86
CA SER A 159 -1.92 -5.17 -11.10
C SER A 159 -0.66 -4.59 -11.76
N VAL A 160 0.17 -5.45 -12.36
CA VAL A 160 1.41 -5.04 -13.03
C VAL A 160 1.61 -5.70 -14.39
N LEU A 161 2.23 -4.99 -15.32
CA LEU A 161 2.75 -5.55 -16.57
C LEU A 161 4.27 -5.48 -16.55
N GLN A 162 4.94 -6.63 -16.59
CA GLN A 162 6.40 -6.71 -16.54
C GLN A 162 6.95 -7.11 -17.91
N ILE A 163 7.96 -6.38 -18.38
CA ILE A 163 8.63 -6.65 -19.67
C ILE A 163 10.09 -6.96 -19.39
N ALA A 164 10.48 -8.22 -19.58
CA ALA A 164 11.86 -8.67 -19.47
C ALA A 164 12.54 -8.76 -20.84
N ALA A 165 13.78 -8.29 -20.89
CA ALA A 165 14.62 -8.37 -22.07
C ALA A 165 16.10 -8.39 -21.68
N HIS A 166 16.90 -9.14 -22.43
CA HIS A 166 18.34 -9.20 -22.26
C HIS A 166 18.98 -7.92 -22.79
N GLU A 167 19.81 -7.26 -21.99
CA GLU A 167 20.33 -5.91 -22.31
C GLU A 167 21.16 -5.87 -23.61
N GLU A 168 21.78 -6.99 -24.00
CA GLU A 168 22.55 -7.10 -25.24
C GLU A 168 21.70 -7.34 -26.50
N ILE A 169 20.42 -7.71 -26.33
CA ILE A 169 19.47 -7.97 -27.43
C ILE A 169 18.48 -6.82 -27.60
N VAL A 170 18.03 -6.27 -26.48
CA VAL A 170 17.17 -5.07 -26.42
C VAL A 170 17.88 -4.06 -25.53
N PRO A 171 18.57 -3.06 -26.11
CA PRO A 171 19.23 -2.02 -25.33
C PRO A 171 18.27 -1.34 -24.34
N LEU A 172 18.79 -0.89 -23.21
CA LEU A 172 17.98 -0.32 -22.12
C LEU A 172 17.08 0.84 -22.57
N ASP A 173 17.59 1.73 -23.44
CA ASP A 173 16.81 2.87 -23.93
C ASP A 173 15.63 2.41 -24.80
N GLU A 174 15.79 1.32 -25.55
CA GLU A 174 14.73 0.67 -26.30
C GLU A 174 13.72 0.01 -25.36
N LEU A 175 14.17 -0.78 -24.38
CA LEU A 175 13.30 -1.40 -23.38
C LEU A 175 12.47 -0.35 -22.64
N TYR A 176 13.06 0.78 -22.28
CA TYR A 176 12.35 1.89 -21.64
C TYR A 176 11.31 2.53 -22.56
N LYS A 177 11.61 2.72 -23.85
CA LYS A 177 10.60 3.19 -24.83
C LYS A 177 9.45 2.19 -24.96
N ILE A 178 9.75 0.89 -25.01
CA ILE A 178 8.76 -0.19 -25.04
C ILE A 178 7.85 -0.13 -23.80
N CYS A 179 8.41 -0.01 -22.60
CA CYS A 179 7.62 0.11 -21.38
C CYS A 179 6.76 1.39 -21.35
N LYS A 180 7.24 2.51 -21.91
CA LYS A 180 6.43 3.73 -22.07
C LYS A 180 5.24 3.51 -23.01
N ILE A 181 5.45 2.81 -24.13
CA ILE A 181 4.37 2.43 -25.05
C ILE A 181 3.34 1.55 -24.31
N ALA A 182 3.80 0.50 -23.63
CA ALA A 182 2.92 -0.37 -22.86
C ALA A 182 2.17 0.40 -21.77
N ARG A 183 2.81 1.39 -21.12
CA ARG A 183 2.17 2.23 -20.12
C ARG A 183 1.04 3.07 -20.71
N GLU A 184 1.26 3.70 -21.86
CA GLU A 184 0.24 4.47 -22.59
C GLU A 184 -0.97 3.59 -22.95
N LEU A 185 -0.73 2.38 -23.47
CA LEU A 185 -1.78 1.45 -23.88
C LEU A 185 -2.61 0.93 -22.69
N THR A 186 -1.96 0.75 -21.55
CA THR A 186 -2.59 0.25 -20.32
C THR A 186 -3.22 1.37 -19.48
N LEU A 187 -3.43 2.56 -20.05
CA LEU A 187 -4.33 3.57 -19.46
C LEU A 187 -5.80 3.29 -19.78
N ASP A 188 -6.07 2.43 -20.77
CA ASP A 188 -7.42 2.00 -21.12
C ASP A 188 -8.04 1.16 -20.00
N GLU A 189 -9.29 1.43 -19.64
CA GLU A 189 -10.04 0.72 -18.59
C GLU A 189 -10.13 -0.79 -18.82
N LYS A 190 -10.04 -1.25 -20.07
CA LYS A 190 -9.99 -2.68 -20.42
C LYS A 190 -8.74 -3.37 -19.88
N TYR A 191 -7.64 -2.64 -19.77
CA TYR A 191 -6.32 -3.18 -19.44
C TYR A 191 -5.58 -2.41 -18.34
N MET A 192 -6.32 -1.65 -17.52
CA MET A 192 -5.73 -0.69 -16.60
C MET A 192 -4.85 -1.39 -15.56
N VAL A 193 -3.52 -1.31 -15.74
CA VAL A 193 -2.56 -1.80 -14.73
C VAL A 193 -2.07 -0.68 -13.84
N GLY A 194 -1.84 -0.95 -12.56
CA GLY A 194 -1.22 0.03 -11.65
C GLY A 194 0.19 0.43 -12.10
N ARG A 195 0.98 -0.53 -12.62
CA ARG A 195 2.38 -0.29 -12.99
C ARG A 195 2.87 -1.10 -14.19
N VAL A 196 3.68 -0.48 -15.04
CA VAL A 196 4.52 -1.19 -16.02
C VAL A 196 5.96 -1.23 -15.52
N ILE A 197 6.63 -2.38 -15.56
CA ILE A 197 7.98 -2.57 -14.99
C ILE A 197 8.93 -3.12 -16.05
N ALA A 198 10.01 -2.38 -16.31
CA ALA A 198 11.14 -2.86 -17.09
C ALA A 198 11.98 -3.83 -16.24
N ARG A 199 12.22 -5.03 -16.76
CA ARG A 199 12.97 -6.11 -16.11
C ARG A 199 14.18 -6.53 -16.96
N PRO A 200 15.18 -5.65 -17.12
CA PRO A 200 16.39 -6.01 -17.84
C PRO A 200 17.14 -7.13 -17.13
N PHE A 201 17.76 -8.01 -17.92
CA PHE A 201 18.59 -9.10 -17.43
C PHE A 201 19.84 -9.30 -18.29
N LEU A 202 20.80 -10.02 -17.72
CA LEU A 202 22.06 -10.43 -18.35
C LEU A 202 22.30 -11.91 -18.08
N GLY A 203 23.27 -12.50 -18.78
CA GLY A 203 23.76 -13.86 -18.54
C GLY A 203 23.46 -14.80 -19.70
N GLU A 204 23.57 -16.09 -19.44
CA GLU A 204 23.42 -17.15 -20.44
C GLU A 204 22.40 -18.19 -19.96
N PRO A 205 21.86 -19.05 -20.86
CA PRO A 205 20.92 -20.10 -20.47
C PRO A 205 21.42 -20.91 -19.26
N GLY A 206 20.59 -21.00 -18.23
CA GLY A 206 20.91 -21.64 -16.94
C GLY A 206 21.59 -20.73 -15.90
N ASN A 207 21.90 -19.47 -16.22
CA ASN A 207 22.47 -18.50 -15.29
C ASN A 207 22.07 -17.05 -15.62
N PHE A 208 20.79 -16.83 -15.91
CA PHE A 208 20.26 -15.48 -16.12
C PHE A 208 20.14 -14.71 -14.79
N LYS A 209 20.44 -13.41 -14.83
CA LYS A 209 20.35 -12.51 -13.68
C LYS A 209 19.72 -11.18 -14.07
N ARG A 210 18.66 -10.81 -13.36
CA ARG A 210 18.08 -9.46 -13.45
C ARG A 210 19.10 -8.42 -13.00
N THR A 211 19.14 -7.29 -13.70
CA THR A 211 20.07 -6.20 -13.39
C THR A 211 19.42 -5.17 -12.46
N SER A 212 20.23 -4.23 -11.97
CA SER A 212 19.77 -3.07 -11.22
C SER A 212 19.11 -2.00 -12.09
N ASN A 213 19.11 -2.14 -13.42
CA ASN A 213 18.55 -1.17 -14.38
C ASN A 213 17.02 -1.25 -14.50
N ARG A 214 16.37 -1.85 -13.51
CA ARG A 214 14.91 -1.84 -13.36
C ARG A 214 14.40 -0.39 -13.42
N HIS A 215 13.32 -0.19 -14.17
CA HIS A 215 12.61 1.08 -14.19
C HIS A 215 11.10 0.83 -14.16
N ASP A 216 10.39 1.64 -13.39
CA ASP A 216 8.98 1.47 -13.12
C ASP A 216 8.20 2.67 -13.67
N TYR A 217 7.06 2.39 -14.29
CA TYR A 217 6.13 3.37 -14.84
C TYR A 217 4.79 3.21 -14.11
N ALA A 218 4.69 3.89 -12.97
CA ALA A 218 3.47 3.92 -12.17
C ALA A 218 2.43 4.86 -12.79
N LEU A 219 1.16 4.65 -12.46
CA LEU A 219 0.15 5.67 -12.66
C LEU A 219 0.29 6.76 -11.60
N LYS A 220 0.16 8.00 -12.05
CA LYS A 220 -0.09 9.13 -11.15
C LYS A 220 -1.50 9.01 -10.59
N PRO A 221 -1.73 9.46 -9.35
CA PRO A 221 -3.08 9.68 -8.85
C PRO A 221 -3.92 10.45 -9.88
N PHE A 222 -5.18 10.03 -10.07
CA PHE A 222 -6.04 10.58 -11.13
C PHE A 222 -6.45 12.05 -10.91
N ASP A 223 -6.32 12.54 -9.68
CA ASP A 223 -6.49 13.94 -9.33
C ASP A 223 -5.47 14.29 -8.22
N ARG A 224 -5.40 15.57 -7.88
CA ARG A 224 -4.50 16.07 -6.83
C ARG A 224 -4.91 15.50 -5.47
N THR A 225 -3.93 14.97 -4.76
CA THR A 225 -4.09 14.41 -3.41
C THR A 225 -3.81 15.47 -2.34
N VAL A 226 -4.18 15.19 -1.10
CA VAL A 226 -3.83 16.05 0.06
C VAL A 226 -2.31 16.24 0.19
N MET A 227 -1.51 15.24 -0.19
CA MET A 227 -0.04 15.38 -0.22
C MET A 227 0.40 16.51 -1.16
N SER A 228 -0.21 16.63 -2.33
CA SER A 228 0.09 17.70 -3.29
C SER A 228 -0.30 19.08 -2.73
N GLU A 229 -1.45 19.19 -2.07
CA GLU A 229 -1.88 20.43 -1.42
C GLU A 229 -0.94 20.83 -0.27
N MET A 230 -0.44 19.87 0.52
CA MET A 230 0.54 20.12 1.58
C MET A 230 1.87 20.62 1.03
N LYS A 231 2.41 19.96 0.01
CA LYS A 231 3.67 20.35 -0.63
C LYS A 231 3.58 21.76 -1.24
N ASP A 232 2.49 22.07 -1.92
CA ASP A 232 2.29 23.40 -2.54
C ASP A 232 2.14 24.51 -1.48
N ALA A 233 1.67 24.16 -0.27
CA ALA A 233 1.65 25.05 0.88
C ALA A 233 3.02 25.18 1.61
N GLY A 234 4.06 24.51 1.12
CA GLY A 234 5.41 24.55 1.71
C GLY A 234 5.56 23.70 2.98
N LEU A 235 4.68 22.72 3.20
CA LEU A 235 4.76 21.77 4.31
C LEU A 235 5.61 20.56 3.92
N ASP A 236 6.19 19.91 4.92
CA ASP A 236 6.95 18.68 4.73
C ASP A 236 6.02 17.49 4.51
N VAL A 237 6.31 16.68 3.49
CA VAL A 237 5.65 15.41 3.19
C VAL A 237 6.74 14.36 3.02
N ILE A 238 7.08 13.70 4.12
CA ILE A 238 8.15 12.72 4.21
C ILE A 238 7.55 11.33 3.96
N ALA A 239 7.78 10.78 2.77
CA ALA A 239 7.33 9.46 2.37
C ALA A 239 8.33 8.38 2.79
N ILE A 240 7.88 7.36 3.53
CA ILE A 240 8.71 6.26 4.02
C ILE A 240 8.24 4.93 3.40
N GLY A 241 9.18 4.13 2.90
CA GLY A 241 8.89 2.86 2.22
C GLY A 241 8.30 3.07 0.83
N LYS A 242 7.24 2.32 0.50
CA LYS A 242 6.62 2.36 -0.84
C LYS A 242 5.76 3.60 -1.12
N ILE A 243 5.54 4.49 -0.15
CA ILE A 243 4.65 5.65 -0.31
C ILE A 243 5.02 6.48 -1.56
N SER A 244 6.29 6.84 -1.76
CA SER A 244 6.66 7.64 -2.94
C SER A 244 6.36 6.91 -4.25
N ASP A 245 6.49 5.58 -4.29
CA ASP A 245 6.22 4.80 -5.50
C ASP A 245 4.71 4.65 -5.74
N ILE A 246 3.88 4.58 -4.69
CA ILE A 246 2.42 4.46 -4.74
C ILE A 246 1.77 5.75 -5.29
N TYR A 247 2.34 6.91 -4.95
CA TYR A 247 1.86 8.21 -5.41
C TYR A 247 2.65 8.76 -6.61
N ASP A 248 3.54 7.98 -7.22
CA ASP A 248 4.44 8.44 -8.30
C ASP A 248 5.20 9.75 -7.96
N GLY A 249 5.55 9.92 -6.68
CA GLY A 249 6.22 11.11 -6.15
C GLY A 249 5.34 12.36 -6.02
N GLU A 250 4.06 12.30 -6.37
CA GLU A 250 3.13 13.43 -6.24
C GLU A 250 2.99 13.85 -4.78
N GLY A 251 3.17 15.15 -4.52
CA GLY A 251 3.12 15.70 -3.16
C GLY A 251 4.31 15.35 -2.25
N VAL A 252 5.25 14.49 -2.65
CA VAL A 252 6.40 14.11 -1.81
C VAL A 252 7.45 15.22 -1.79
N THR A 253 7.94 15.59 -0.60
CA THR A 253 9.10 16.50 -0.43
C THR A 253 10.39 15.75 -0.15
N GLN A 254 10.30 14.62 0.57
CA GLN A 254 11.42 13.74 0.87
C GLN A 254 10.97 12.28 0.82
N SER A 255 11.80 11.38 0.27
CA SER A 255 11.54 9.94 0.25
C SER A 255 12.64 9.17 0.98
N LEU A 256 12.25 8.29 1.89
CA LEU A 256 13.11 7.37 2.64
C LEU A 256 12.74 5.92 2.25
N ARG A 257 13.57 5.29 1.43
CA ARG A 257 13.38 3.88 1.05
C ARG A 257 13.64 2.94 2.22
N THR A 258 12.93 1.82 2.24
CA THR A 258 13.05 0.77 3.25
C THR A 258 13.25 -0.60 2.63
N VAL A 259 13.80 -1.55 3.39
CA VAL A 259 14.00 -2.94 2.95
C VAL A 259 13.17 -3.98 3.73
N SER A 260 12.55 -3.56 4.85
CA SER A 260 11.66 -4.39 5.68
C SER A 260 10.80 -3.51 6.59
N ASN A 261 9.83 -4.12 7.29
CA ASN A 261 9.01 -3.45 8.29
C ASN A 261 9.86 -2.87 9.44
N MET A 262 10.88 -3.60 9.92
CA MET A 262 11.76 -3.11 10.99
C MET A 262 12.57 -1.89 10.56
N ASP A 263 13.11 -1.88 9.33
CA ASP A 263 13.78 -0.69 8.77
C ASP A 263 12.77 0.46 8.57
N GLY A 264 11.52 0.16 8.19
CA GLY A 264 10.44 1.15 8.17
C GLY A 264 10.19 1.82 9.52
N MET A 265 10.15 1.03 10.60
CA MET A 265 10.05 1.55 11.96
C MET A 265 11.29 2.37 12.35
N ASP A 266 12.50 1.96 11.94
CA ASP A 266 13.73 2.74 12.16
C ASP A 266 13.67 4.10 11.44
N LYS A 267 13.15 4.15 10.20
CA LYS A 267 12.95 5.41 9.48
C LYS A 267 11.86 6.28 10.10
N LEU A 268 10.79 5.70 10.64
CA LEU A 268 9.78 6.46 11.39
C LEU A 268 10.38 7.08 12.66
N VAL A 269 11.20 6.33 13.38
CA VAL A 269 11.94 6.85 14.53
C VAL A 269 12.90 7.95 14.11
N GLN A 270 13.56 7.81 12.95
CA GLN A 270 14.39 8.85 12.38
C GLN A 270 13.59 10.13 12.11
N THR A 271 12.37 10.05 11.56
CA THR A 271 11.55 11.26 11.31
C THR A 271 11.00 11.88 12.59
N LEU A 272 10.75 11.09 13.64
CA LEU A 272 10.41 11.61 14.97
C LEU A 272 11.50 12.51 15.56
N ASP A 273 12.77 12.25 15.24
CA ASP A 273 13.93 13.07 15.64
C ASP A 273 14.17 14.30 14.73
N MET A 274 13.50 14.38 13.57
CA MET A 274 13.58 15.54 12.68
C MET A 274 12.68 16.68 13.16
N ASP A 275 13.14 17.92 12.98
CA ASP A 275 12.30 19.11 13.13
C ASP A 275 11.64 19.45 11.79
N PHE A 276 10.37 19.11 11.64
CA PHE A 276 9.58 19.34 10.44
C PHE A 276 8.16 19.80 10.81
N THR A 277 7.44 20.39 9.86
CA THR A 277 6.02 20.72 10.02
C THR A 277 5.25 20.17 8.82
N GLY A 278 4.33 19.24 9.07
CA GLY A 278 3.65 18.50 8.02
C GLY A 278 3.45 17.03 8.37
N MET A 279 3.63 16.13 7.40
CA MET A 279 3.32 14.72 7.53
C MET A 279 4.53 13.81 7.28
N SER A 280 4.69 12.83 8.15
CA SER A 280 5.54 11.65 7.93
C SER A 280 4.62 10.46 7.64
N PHE A 281 4.70 9.91 6.43
CA PHE A 281 3.80 8.86 5.95
C PHE A 281 4.57 7.57 5.68
N LEU A 282 4.31 6.54 6.46
CA LEU A 282 4.94 5.23 6.38
C LEU A 282 3.98 4.18 5.82
N ASN A 283 4.49 3.36 4.89
CA ASN A 283 3.88 2.08 4.55
C ASN A 283 4.75 0.90 5.03
N LEU A 284 4.18 -0.02 5.80
CA LEU A 284 4.80 -1.26 6.29
C LEU A 284 4.34 -2.45 5.43
N VAL A 285 5.06 -2.73 4.35
CA VAL A 285 4.61 -3.60 3.26
C VAL A 285 4.85 -5.09 3.44
N ASP A 286 5.64 -5.52 4.43
CA ASP A 286 5.97 -6.95 4.57
C ASP A 286 4.72 -7.79 4.88
N PHE A 287 3.76 -7.20 5.61
CA PHE A 287 2.45 -7.79 5.92
C PHE A 287 1.75 -8.35 4.68
N ASP A 288 1.65 -7.52 3.66
CA ASP A 288 1.05 -7.88 2.39
C ASP A 288 1.96 -8.79 1.53
N ALA A 289 3.16 -8.31 1.23
CA ALA A 289 4.03 -8.90 0.22
C ALA A 289 4.71 -10.22 0.65
N LEU A 290 4.98 -10.40 1.94
CA LEU A 290 5.65 -11.58 2.47
C LEU A 290 4.68 -12.58 3.10
N TYR A 291 3.50 -12.15 3.56
CA TYR A 291 2.62 -13.02 4.34
C TYR A 291 1.20 -13.13 3.78
N GLY A 292 0.52 -12.02 3.50
CA GLY A 292 -0.85 -11.99 2.96
C GLY A 292 -0.98 -12.76 1.65
N HIS A 293 -0.29 -12.30 0.60
CA HIS A 293 -0.30 -12.95 -0.73
C HIS A 293 0.23 -14.39 -0.71
N ARG A 294 1.08 -14.73 0.27
CA ARG A 294 1.65 -16.07 0.44
C ARG A 294 0.79 -16.99 1.29
N ARG A 295 -0.32 -16.49 1.84
CA ARG A 295 -1.22 -17.22 2.73
C ARG A 295 -0.47 -17.87 3.90
N ASP A 296 0.41 -17.09 4.53
CA ASP A 296 1.23 -17.49 5.68
C ASP A 296 0.74 -16.80 6.97
N PRO A 297 -0.30 -17.33 7.65
CA PRO A 297 -0.86 -16.69 8.84
C PRO A 297 0.11 -16.67 10.03
N GLU A 298 1.03 -17.64 10.13
CA GLU A 298 2.01 -17.68 11.23
C GLU A 298 3.11 -16.65 11.05
N GLY A 299 3.62 -16.49 9.83
CA GLY A 299 4.55 -15.42 9.48
C GLY A 299 3.93 -14.05 9.68
N TYR A 300 2.68 -13.88 9.24
CA TYR A 300 1.92 -12.63 9.42
C TYR A 300 1.77 -12.29 10.91
N GLY A 301 1.35 -13.26 11.73
CA GLY A 301 1.21 -13.08 13.18
C GLY A 301 2.52 -12.63 13.84
N LYS A 302 3.65 -13.27 13.53
CA LYS A 302 4.96 -12.89 14.07
C LYS A 302 5.36 -11.47 13.66
N ALA A 303 5.15 -11.09 12.40
CA ALA A 303 5.44 -9.74 11.93
C ALA A 303 4.61 -8.67 12.65
N LEU A 304 3.35 -8.98 12.98
CA LEU A 304 2.47 -8.09 13.75
C LEU A 304 2.96 -7.92 15.20
N GLU A 305 3.41 -8.99 15.84
CA GLU A 305 4.00 -8.94 17.19
C GLU A 305 5.33 -8.17 17.20
N GLU A 306 6.17 -8.34 16.18
CA GLU A 306 7.41 -7.58 16.01
C GLU A 306 7.13 -6.08 15.82
N TYR A 307 6.13 -5.72 15.01
CA TYR A 307 5.67 -4.34 14.86
C TYR A 307 5.17 -3.76 16.18
N ASP A 308 4.31 -4.48 16.91
CA ASP A 308 3.76 -4.00 18.18
C ASP A 308 4.87 -3.72 19.20
N ALA A 309 5.91 -4.55 19.23
CA ALA A 309 7.07 -4.37 20.10
C ALA A 309 7.89 -3.09 19.82
N ARG A 310 7.75 -2.48 18.63
CA ARG A 310 8.41 -1.23 18.24
C ARG A 310 7.64 0.03 18.65
N LEU A 311 6.35 -0.07 18.94
CA LEU A 311 5.49 1.08 19.29
C LEU A 311 5.92 1.86 20.56
N PRO A 312 6.46 1.24 21.63
CA PRO A 312 6.92 1.97 22.80
C PRO A 312 7.98 3.04 22.48
N GLU A 313 8.86 2.77 21.52
CA GLU A 313 9.89 3.72 21.08
C GLU A 313 9.27 4.96 20.39
N VAL A 314 8.25 4.73 19.56
CA VAL A 314 7.45 5.77 18.90
C VAL A 314 6.79 6.66 19.96
N PHE A 315 6.07 6.06 20.91
CA PHE A 315 5.34 6.81 21.95
C PHE A 315 6.29 7.66 22.82
N ALA A 316 7.47 7.14 23.14
CA ALA A 316 8.45 7.86 23.94
C ALA A 316 8.91 9.16 23.25
N LYS A 317 9.10 9.13 21.93
CA LYS A 317 9.62 10.25 21.13
C LYS A 317 8.56 11.25 20.66
N MET A 318 7.28 10.87 20.66
CA MET A 318 6.20 11.80 20.31
C MET A 318 6.16 13.01 21.25
N LYS A 319 5.80 14.16 20.71
CA LYS A 319 5.55 15.41 21.44
C LYS A 319 4.06 15.60 21.68
N GLU A 320 3.73 16.59 22.49
CA GLU A 320 2.35 16.96 22.81
C GLU A 320 1.57 17.48 21.59
N ASP A 321 2.26 18.06 20.62
CA ASP A 321 1.73 18.59 19.35
C ASP A 321 1.90 17.62 18.16
N ASP A 322 2.16 16.34 18.43
CA ASP A 322 2.19 15.28 17.42
C ASP A 322 0.88 14.48 17.41
N LEU A 323 0.44 14.06 16.23
CA LEU A 323 -0.64 13.09 16.05
C LEU A 323 -0.11 11.83 15.37
N LEU A 324 -0.41 10.67 15.91
CA LEU A 324 -0.16 9.37 15.30
C LEU A 324 -1.49 8.79 14.81
N ILE A 325 -1.55 8.45 13.53
CA ILE A 325 -2.67 7.76 12.89
C ILE A 325 -2.15 6.41 12.41
N ILE A 326 -2.73 5.32 12.90
CA ILE A 326 -2.41 3.95 12.46
C ILE A 326 -3.64 3.39 11.76
N THR A 327 -3.44 2.84 10.56
CA THR A 327 -4.50 2.23 9.75
C THR A 327 -3.96 1.15 8.82
N ALA A 328 -4.80 0.65 7.91
CA ALA A 328 -4.44 -0.17 6.76
C ALA A 328 -5.11 0.41 5.50
N ASP A 329 -4.83 -0.15 4.34
CA ASP A 329 -5.35 0.28 3.03
C ASP A 329 -6.27 -0.75 2.37
N HIS A 330 -6.27 -2.00 2.85
CA HIS A 330 -7.23 -3.06 2.50
C HIS A 330 -7.03 -4.25 3.48
N GLY A 331 -7.70 -5.39 3.23
CA GLY A 331 -7.37 -6.68 3.82
C GLY A 331 -6.52 -7.54 2.88
N ASN A 332 -5.81 -8.53 3.43
CA ASN A 332 -5.22 -9.64 2.67
C ASN A 332 -5.15 -10.86 3.57
N ASP A 333 -6.33 -11.45 3.78
CA ASP A 333 -6.53 -12.53 4.75
C ASP A 333 -5.65 -13.76 4.39
N PRO A 334 -4.69 -14.14 5.24
CA PRO A 334 -3.77 -15.23 4.92
C PRO A 334 -4.40 -16.62 4.97
N VAL A 335 -5.69 -16.77 5.30
CA VAL A 335 -6.42 -18.05 5.17
C VAL A 335 -7.47 -18.05 4.06
N ALA A 336 -7.69 -16.90 3.39
CA ALA A 336 -8.61 -16.80 2.27
C ALA A 336 -8.14 -17.62 1.05
N PRO A 337 -9.05 -18.05 0.17
CA PRO A 337 -8.68 -18.73 -1.08
C PRO A 337 -7.89 -17.81 -2.03
N GLY A 338 -7.19 -18.40 -2.98
CA GLY A 338 -6.39 -17.68 -3.97
C GLY A 338 -5.21 -16.92 -3.36
N THR A 339 -4.74 -15.87 -4.04
CA THR A 339 -3.61 -15.05 -3.61
C THR A 339 -3.89 -13.55 -3.71
N ASP A 340 -5.14 -13.15 -3.94
CA ASP A 340 -5.54 -11.75 -4.07
C ASP A 340 -5.85 -11.12 -2.70
N HIS A 341 -5.96 -9.80 -2.65
CA HIS A 341 -6.42 -9.06 -1.46
C HIS A 341 -7.86 -9.42 -1.09
N THR A 342 -8.27 -9.02 0.11
CA THR A 342 -9.63 -9.19 0.63
C THR A 342 -10.28 -7.85 0.94
N ARG A 343 -11.54 -7.68 0.51
CA ARG A 343 -12.34 -6.48 0.73
C ARG A 343 -12.85 -6.42 2.18
N GLU A 344 -12.08 -5.74 3.02
CA GLU A 344 -12.30 -5.65 4.47
C GLU A 344 -12.44 -4.19 4.94
N TYR A 345 -13.01 -4.01 6.13
CA TYR A 345 -12.76 -2.79 6.89
C TYR A 345 -11.29 -2.71 7.27
N VAL A 346 -10.77 -1.51 7.45
CA VAL A 346 -9.44 -1.28 8.02
C VAL A 346 -9.56 -0.64 9.41
N PRO A 347 -8.68 -0.97 10.37
CA PRO A 347 -8.70 -0.33 11.67
C PRO A 347 -8.28 1.15 11.55
N LEU A 348 -8.81 2.01 12.42
CA LEU A 348 -8.34 3.38 12.57
C LEU A 348 -8.07 3.65 14.05
N VAL A 349 -6.82 3.98 14.36
CA VAL A 349 -6.36 4.32 15.72
C VAL A 349 -5.67 5.67 15.66
N VAL A 350 -6.11 6.62 16.49
CA VAL A 350 -5.68 8.01 16.48
C VAL A 350 -5.20 8.44 17.87
N TYR A 351 -3.90 8.65 18.01
CA TYR A 351 -3.22 8.87 19.29
C TYR A 351 -2.42 10.18 19.31
N SER A 352 -2.44 10.88 20.43
CA SER A 352 -1.53 11.96 20.77
C SER A 352 -1.42 12.06 22.28
N LYS A 353 -0.30 12.56 22.80
CA LYS A 353 -0.07 12.73 24.25
C LYS A 353 -1.04 13.72 24.89
N ASN A 354 -1.51 14.69 24.11
CA ASN A 354 -2.46 15.71 24.54
C ASN A 354 -3.93 15.28 24.47
N LEU A 355 -4.24 14.10 23.91
CA LEU A 355 -5.64 13.68 23.83
C LEU A 355 -6.19 13.37 25.22
N PRO A 356 -7.47 13.68 25.47
CA PRO A 356 -8.16 13.16 26.64
C PRO A 356 -8.23 11.62 26.57
N ALA A 357 -8.81 10.98 27.58
CA ALA A 357 -9.07 9.54 27.52
C ALA A 357 -9.74 9.16 26.19
N GLY A 358 -9.19 8.16 25.51
CA GLY A 358 -9.59 7.75 24.17
C GLY A 358 -11.06 7.33 24.10
N LYS A 359 -11.70 7.60 22.97
CA LYS A 359 -13.12 7.31 22.72
C LYS A 359 -13.33 6.67 21.36
N GLU A 360 -14.42 5.94 21.24
CA GLU A 360 -14.88 5.45 19.95
C GLU A 360 -15.29 6.61 19.03
N LEU A 361 -14.81 6.60 17.79
CA LEU A 361 -15.27 7.47 16.72
C LEU A 361 -16.37 6.75 15.91
N PRO A 362 -17.28 7.49 15.25
CA PRO A 362 -18.16 6.91 14.24
C PRO A 362 -17.35 6.15 13.17
N ILE A 363 -17.92 5.09 12.61
CA ILE A 363 -17.32 4.39 11.47
C ILE A 363 -17.08 5.38 10.34
N ARG A 364 -15.88 5.36 9.76
CA ARG A 364 -15.55 6.23 8.62
C ARG A 364 -16.10 5.59 7.35
N GLU A 365 -16.91 6.33 6.60
CA GLU A 365 -17.58 5.81 5.39
C GLU A 365 -16.66 5.79 4.16
N THR A 366 -15.49 6.41 4.27
CA THR A 366 -14.42 6.42 3.26
C THR A 366 -13.07 6.57 3.96
N PHE A 367 -12.01 6.04 3.37
CA PHE A 367 -10.64 6.26 3.85
C PHE A 367 -10.20 7.72 3.72
N ALA A 368 -10.84 8.48 2.82
CA ALA A 368 -10.58 9.89 2.58
C ALA A 368 -10.79 10.78 3.81
N ASP A 369 -11.45 10.28 4.85
CA ASP A 369 -11.59 10.95 6.14
C ASP A 369 -10.24 11.23 6.82
N ILE A 370 -9.22 10.40 6.57
CA ILE A 370 -7.84 10.67 7.01
C ILE A 370 -7.30 11.90 6.28
N GLY A 371 -7.34 11.90 4.95
CA GLY A 371 -6.89 13.03 4.13
C GLY A 371 -7.62 14.32 4.48
N ALA A 372 -8.93 14.28 4.70
CA ALA A 372 -9.72 15.43 5.13
C ALA A 372 -9.27 15.96 6.50
N THR A 373 -8.90 15.08 7.43
CA THR A 373 -8.38 15.45 8.75
C THR A 373 -6.98 16.04 8.68
N VAL A 374 -6.09 15.47 7.87
CA VAL A 374 -4.76 16.03 7.60
C VAL A 374 -4.88 17.42 6.96
N ALA A 375 -5.76 17.58 5.96
CA ALA A 375 -5.98 18.85 5.28
C ALA A 375 -6.52 19.93 6.21
N GLU A 376 -7.49 19.59 7.07
CA GLU A 376 -8.06 20.51 8.07
C GLU A 376 -7.02 20.94 9.11
N ASN A 377 -6.20 20.00 9.62
CA ASN A 377 -5.15 20.31 10.58
C ASN A 377 -4.13 21.33 10.06
N PHE A 378 -3.69 21.17 8.82
CA PHE A 378 -2.69 22.04 8.20
C PHE A 378 -3.27 23.23 7.43
N ASN A 379 -4.59 23.39 7.46
CA ASN A 379 -5.30 24.46 6.78
C ASN A 379 -4.95 24.57 5.27
N VAL A 380 -4.84 23.42 4.60
CA VAL A 380 -4.70 23.34 3.13
C VAL A 380 -6.05 23.05 2.49
N LYS A 381 -6.10 23.06 1.15
CA LYS A 381 -7.34 22.79 0.42
C LYS A 381 -7.89 21.41 0.82
N LYS A 382 -9.15 21.37 1.22
CA LYS A 382 -9.84 20.11 1.56
C LYS A 382 -10.00 19.23 0.31
N PRO A 383 -9.88 17.91 0.44
CA PRO A 383 -10.17 16.98 -0.66
C PRO A 383 -11.65 17.04 -1.05
N ASN A 384 -11.97 16.55 -2.26
CA ASN A 384 -13.35 16.47 -2.75
C ASN A 384 -14.18 15.40 -1.99
N PHE A 385 -13.50 14.41 -1.42
CA PHE A 385 -14.09 13.31 -0.67
C PHE A 385 -13.53 13.28 0.76
N GLY A 386 -14.32 12.74 1.68
CA GLY A 386 -13.96 12.60 3.08
C GLY A 386 -14.48 13.71 3.98
N THR A 387 -14.72 13.35 5.24
CA THR A 387 -15.16 14.22 6.33
C THR A 387 -14.09 14.21 7.41
N SER A 388 -13.63 15.37 7.86
CA SER A 388 -12.63 15.42 8.93
C SER A 388 -13.22 14.97 10.27
N PHE A 389 -12.42 14.26 11.05
CA PHE A 389 -12.68 13.93 12.47
C PHE A 389 -11.82 14.75 13.44
N LEU A 390 -11.09 15.78 12.98
CA LEU A 390 -10.20 16.58 13.84
C LEU A 390 -10.94 17.20 15.03
N ASN A 391 -12.17 17.65 14.80
CA ASN A 391 -13.03 18.27 15.82
C ASN A 391 -13.56 17.29 16.87
N GLU A 392 -13.44 15.98 16.61
CA GLU A 392 -13.82 14.92 17.54
C GLU A 392 -12.69 14.61 18.54
N LEU A 393 -11.45 15.04 18.23
CA LEU A 393 -10.23 14.80 18.99
C LEU A 393 -10.03 15.77 20.18
N SER A 394 -11.12 16.28 20.77
CA SER A 394 -11.08 17.30 21.84
C SER A 394 -11.74 16.87 23.15
#